data_AF-D7GHM5-F1
#
_entry.id   AF-D7GHM5-F1
#
_cell.length_a   1.000
_cell.length_b   1.000
_cell.length_c   1.000
_cell.angle_alpha   90.00
_cell.angle_beta   90.00
_cell.angle_gamma   90.00
#
_symmetry.space_group_name_H-M   'P 1'
#
loop_
_entity.id
_entity.type
_entity.pdbx_description
1 polymer ?
#
loop_
_entity_poly.entity_id
_entity_poly.type
_entity_poly.pdbx_seq_one_letter_code
_entity_poly.pdbx_strand_id
1 'polypeptide(L)'
;MTSYRSAVESVTSSVARLMDVILDDLDEDQGGIGWWRGHVGWQVSAELGEYLLSACGGVSEAVIKASLAIQEYRESSCARDHALTQAWRDIAKRGGSRDELIGAQQALGDAGQRREDRLDAWLEQTIVSLGQALDRVAAVIVIVAGIKCDVIRTDWGELQKVAVKALKNGRGQGLRQGVLADVGTSGRERQNALLSDVLKPEDHGPEDWLSWLIAQRNTMVHRAPRMSLIQMVGTRARPTGVINPLPSQPDWVGTRAMIDAGKAGTMSSMFLVSTPQTVLEGLRGSMCTFLDQLLKETLGLWGARRSDPRLIVQPGDSWQPVPKSGTLSFPGYGEPASMVTKEIAVHPSMGRRLRAARLMDDQVHLWEA
;
A
#
# COMPACT_ATOMS: atom_id res chain seq x y z
N MET A 1 16.46 -11.21 -16.20
CA MET A 1 15.37 -11.03 -15.22
C MET A 1 15.48 -9.64 -14.65
N THR A 2 14.40 -8.86 -14.66
CA THR A 2 14.34 -7.56 -13.98
C THR A 2 14.37 -7.83 -12.47
N SER A 3 15.25 -7.15 -11.73
CA SER A 3 15.31 -7.25 -10.27
C SER A 3 13.99 -6.75 -9.65
N TYR A 4 13.56 -7.32 -8.51
CA TYR A 4 12.37 -6.84 -7.81
C TYR A 4 12.44 -5.33 -7.49
N ARG A 5 13.65 -4.80 -7.27
CA ARG A 5 13.88 -3.36 -7.04
C ARG A 5 13.72 -2.53 -8.31
N SER A 6 14.27 -2.99 -9.44
CA SER A 6 14.14 -2.23 -10.69
C SER A 6 12.71 -2.22 -11.21
N ALA A 7 11.90 -3.22 -10.86
CA ALA A 7 10.47 -3.25 -11.22
C ALA A 7 9.61 -2.17 -10.50
N VAL A 8 10.14 -1.51 -9.47
CA VAL A 8 9.46 -0.43 -8.73
C VAL A 8 10.27 0.87 -8.70
N GLU A 9 11.32 0.95 -9.52
CA GLU A 9 12.31 2.04 -9.48
C GLU A 9 11.69 3.40 -9.78
N SER A 10 10.69 3.47 -10.67
CA SER A 10 9.98 4.71 -10.98
C SER A 10 9.38 5.34 -9.73
N VAL A 11 8.61 4.56 -8.97
CA VAL A 11 7.97 5.01 -7.72
C VAL A 11 9.02 5.35 -6.68
N THR A 12 10.01 4.47 -6.45
CA THR A 12 11.01 4.71 -5.41
C THR A 12 11.85 5.96 -5.72
N SER A 13 12.10 6.24 -6.99
CA SER A 13 12.79 7.46 -7.43
C SER A 13 11.93 8.71 -7.22
N SER A 14 10.64 8.65 -7.52
CA SER A 14 9.71 9.75 -7.28
C SER A 14 9.50 10.02 -5.79
N VAL A 15 9.43 8.98 -4.97
CA VAL A 15 9.44 9.10 -3.50
C VAL A 15 10.74 9.75 -3.03
N ALA A 16 11.91 9.27 -3.49
CA ALA A 16 13.20 9.82 -3.08
C ALA A 16 13.30 11.32 -3.39
N ARG A 17 12.89 11.74 -4.59
CA ARG A 17 12.86 13.16 -4.97
C ARG A 17 11.96 13.99 -4.06
N LEU A 18 10.77 13.48 -3.74
CA LEU A 18 9.86 14.17 -2.82
C LEU A 18 10.45 14.26 -1.41
N MET A 19 11.04 13.17 -0.91
CA MET A 19 11.71 13.14 0.39
C MET A 19 12.88 14.11 0.46
N ASP A 20 13.72 14.18 -0.57
CA ASP A 20 14.88 15.09 -0.61
C ASP A 20 14.43 16.55 -0.49
N VAL A 21 13.40 16.95 -1.24
CA VAL A 21 12.87 18.32 -1.18
C VAL A 21 12.22 18.63 0.17
N ILE A 22 11.51 17.67 0.78
CA ILE A 22 10.93 17.84 2.11
C ILE A 22 12.03 17.93 3.18
N LEU A 23 13.05 17.07 3.09
CA LEU A 23 14.21 17.10 3.98
C LEU A 23 14.93 18.45 3.88
N ASP A 24 15.08 19.00 2.68
CA ASP A 24 15.70 20.30 2.45
C ASP A 24 14.92 21.47 3.05
N ASP A 25 13.61 21.31 3.21
CA ASP A 25 12.73 22.29 3.84
C ASP A 25 12.62 22.15 5.37
N LEU A 26 13.28 21.15 5.96
CA LEU A 26 13.40 21.05 7.41
C LEU A 26 14.28 22.18 7.97
N ASP A 27 13.78 22.81 9.02
CA ASP A 27 14.42 23.89 9.76
C ASP A 27 14.84 23.39 11.14
N GLU A 28 16.15 23.18 11.33
CA GLU A 28 16.73 22.69 12.58
C GLU A 28 16.60 23.71 13.73
N ASP A 29 16.46 25.00 13.41
CA ASP A 29 16.38 26.08 14.39
C ASP A 29 14.95 26.36 14.81
N GLN A 30 13.97 26.30 13.89
CA GLN A 30 12.57 26.66 14.15
C GLN A 30 11.68 25.46 14.47
N GLY A 31 12.10 24.25 14.10
CA GLY A 31 11.33 23.02 14.31
C GLY A 31 10.41 22.68 13.13
N GLY A 32 10.61 21.50 12.55
CA GLY A 32 9.80 20.97 11.44
C GLY A 32 10.07 21.67 10.10
N ILE A 33 9.00 21.95 9.34
CA ILE A 33 9.08 22.58 8.01
C ILE A 33 9.15 24.10 8.16
N GLY A 34 10.24 24.71 7.71
CA GLY A 34 10.53 26.14 7.99
C GLY A 34 9.47 27.11 7.46
N TRP A 35 8.98 26.87 6.24
CA TRP A 35 7.99 27.74 5.60
C TRP A 35 6.55 27.53 6.10
N TRP A 36 6.31 26.62 7.05
CA TRP A 36 5.03 26.52 7.77
C TRP A 36 4.92 27.46 8.97
N ARG A 37 5.98 28.20 9.28
CA ARG A 37 6.01 29.15 10.38
C ARG A 37 4.86 30.17 10.28
N GLY A 38 4.15 30.34 11.39
CA GLY A 38 3.00 31.26 11.46
C GLY A 38 1.68 30.64 11.00
N HIS A 39 1.69 29.41 10.49
CA HIS A 39 0.48 28.64 10.17
C HIS A 39 0.18 27.59 11.23
N VAL A 40 1.22 26.90 11.72
CA VAL A 40 1.14 25.88 12.78
C VAL A 40 2.23 26.11 13.82
N GLY A 41 1.99 25.61 15.04
CA GLY A 41 3.00 25.60 16.11
C GLY A 41 4.18 24.69 15.76
N TRP A 42 5.35 24.96 16.34
CA TRP A 42 6.57 24.23 15.99
C TRP A 42 6.50 22.74 16.33
N GLN A 43 5.85 22.34 17.44
CA GLN A 43 5.67 20.92 17.78
C GLN A 43 4.88 20.19 16.69
N VAL A 44 3.73 20.78 16.29
CA VAL A 44 2.89 20.22 15.22
C VAL A 44 3.65 20.18 13.89
N SER A 45 4.42 21.22 13.57
CA SER A 45 5.27 21.26 12.37
C SER A 45 6.31 20.13 12.38
N ALA A 46 6.98 19.92 13.52
CA ALA A 46 7.99 18.88 13.72
C ALA A 46 7.39 17.48 13.55
N GLU A 47 6.29 17.18 14.24
CA GLU A 47 5.64 15.87 14.17
C GLU A 47 5.04 15.59 12.79
N LEU A 48 4.37 16.56 12.17
CA LEU A 48 3.83 16.41 10.82
C LEU A 48 4.96 16.24 9.79
N GLY A 49 6.05 17.00 9.89
CA GLY A 49 7.20 16.88 8.98
C GLY A 49 7.86 15.50 9.08
N GLU A 50 8.06 15.02 10.31
CA GLU A 50 8.61 13.70 10.59
C GLU A 50 7.69 12.58 10.11
N TYR A 51 6.39 12.69 10.38
CA TYR A 51 5.39 11.74 9.92
C TYR A 51 5.28 11.72 8.39
N LEU A 52 5.32 12.89 7.74
CA LEU A 52 5.33 13.01 6.28
C LEU A 52 6.53 12.27 5.66
N LEU A 53 7.74 12.46 6.18
CA LEU A 53 8.93 11.77 5.70
C LEU A 53 8.87 10.27 5.92
N SER A 54 8.34 9.84 7.08
CA SER A 54 8.09 8.43 7.38
C SER A 54 7.04 7.82 6.45
N ALA A 55 5.95 8.54 6.14
CA ALA A 55 4.91 8.10 5.22
C ALA A 55 5.48 7.95 3.80
N CYS A 56 6.27 8.92 3.32
CA CYS A 56 6.98 8.85 2.04
C CYS A 56 7.88 7.61 1.97
N GLY A 57 8.78 7.42 2.95
CA GLY A 57 9.65 6.23 3.00
C GLY A 57 8.85 4.93 3.05
N GLY A 58 7.73 4.94 3.77
CA GLY A 58 6.81 3.83 3.84
C GLY A 58 6.15 3.46 2.50
N VAL A 59 5.89 4.42 1.60
CA VAL A 59 5.40 4.11 0.24
C VAL A 59 6.44 3.24 -0.50
N SER A 60 7.71 3.67 -0.50
CA SER A 60 8.82 2.92 -1.12
C SER A 60 8.98 1.54 -0.51
N GLU A 61 8.97 1.41 0.82
CA GLU A 61 9.09 0.11 1.47
C GLU A 61 7.96 -0.84 1.08
N ALA A 62 6.73 -0.33 1.01
CA ALA A 62 5.55 -1.12 0.71
C ALA A 62 5.59 -1.66 -0.73
N VAL A 63 5.92 -0.83 -1.72
CA VAL A 63 6.04 -1.30 -3.11
C VAL A 63 7.21 -2.26 -3.30
N ILE A 64 8.33 -2.05 -2.60
CA ILE A 64 9.48 -2.97 -2.61
C ILE A 64 9.08 -4.33 -2.02
N LYS A 65 8.39 -4.35 -0.87
CA LYS A 65 7.89 -5.59 -0.24
C LYS A 65 6.91 -6.33 -1.15
N ALA A 66 6.00 -5.61 -1.80
CA ALA A 66 5.08 -6.19 -2.78
C ALA A 66 5.84 -6.83 -3.94
N SER A 67 6.82 -6.13 -4.51
CA SER A 67 7.61 -6.63 -5.64
C SER A 67 8.48 -7.84 -5.28
N LEU A 68 9.06 -7.85 -4.08
CA LEU A 68 9.77 -9.03 -3.56
C LEU A 68 8.83 -10.22 -3.41
N ALA A 69 7.66 -10.03 -2.78
CA ALA A 69 6.66 -11.08 -2.61
C ALA A 69 6.18 -11.66 -3.96
N ILE A 70 6.06 -10.83 -5.01
CA ILE A 70 5.75 -11.31 -6.37
C ILE A 70 6.84 -12.20 -6.94
N GLN A 71 8.11 -11.86 -6.70
CA GLN A 71 9.22 -12.70 -7.14
C GLN A 71 9.25 -14.03 -6.38
N GLU A 72 9.09 -13.98 -5.06
CA GLU A 72 9.05 -15.17 -4.19
C GLU A 72 7.85 -16.07 -4.51
N TYR A 73 6.68 -15.48 -4.82
CA TYR A 73 5.51 -16.20 -5.29
C TYR A 73 5.80 -16.94 -6.60
N ARG A 74 6.46 -16.28 -7.56
CA ARG A 74 6.84 -16.89 -8.85
C ARG A 74 7.75 -18.09 -8.66
N GLU A 75 8.79 -17.93 -7.84
CA GLU A 75 9.76 -18.99 -7.56
C GLU A 75 9.09 -20.16 -6.85
N SER A 76 8.24 -19.88 -5.85
CA SER A 76 7.45 -20.87 -5.13
C SER A 76 6.46 -21.61 -6.06
N SER A 77 5.80 -20.89 -6.97
CA SER A 77 4.81 -21.46 -7.91
C SER A 77 5.50 -22.35 -8.93
N CYS A 78 6.64 -21.92 -9.47
CA CYS A 78 7.43 -22.74 -10.38
C CYS A 78 7.87 -24.07 -9.73
N ALA A 79 8.35 -23.99 -8.48
CA ALA A 79 8.77 -25.16 -7.74
C ALA A 79 7.60 -26.11 -7.43
N ARG A 80 6.42 -25.56 -7.09
CA ARG A 80 5.18 -26.33 -6.89
C ARG A 80 4.74 -27.02 -8.20
N ASP A 81 4.65 -26.26 -9.29
CA ASP A 81 4.19 -26.77 -10.57
C ASP A 81 5.09 -27.90 -11.08
N HIS A 82 6.40 -27.78 -10.87
CA HIS A 82 7.35 -28.85 -11.17
C HIS A 82 7.07 -30.12 -10.36
N ALA A 83 6.93 -29.99 -9.04
CA ALA A 83 6.67 -31.12 -8.14
C ALA A 83 5.35 -31.83 -8.48
N LEU A 84 4.27 -31.08 -8.68
CA LEU A 84 2.96 -31.65 -9.02
C LEU A 84 2.96 -32.29 -10.42
N THR A 85 3.62 -31.66 -11.39
CA THR A 85 3.74 -32.23 -12.74
C THR A 85 4.52 -33.55 -12.72
N GLN A 86 5.59 -33.66 -11.91
CA GLN A 86 6.29 -34.93 -11.73
C GLN A 86 5.39 -35.99 -11.08
N ALA A 87 4.74 -35.65 -9.97
CA ALA A 87 3.84 -36.57 -9.26
C ALA A 87 2.74 -37.10 -10.19
N TRP A 88 2.11 -36.24 -10.99
CA TRP A 88 1.10 -36.66 -11.96
C TRP A 88 1.65 -37.54 -13.07
N ARG A 89 2.85 -37.25 -13.58
CA ARG A 89 3.49 -38.11 -14.60
C ARG A 89 3.74 -39.50 -14.05
N ASP A 90 4.18 -39.60 -12.80
CA ASP A 90 4.47 -40.89 -12.18
C ASP A 90 3.19 -41.68 -11.89
N ILE A 91 2.12 -41.01 -11.41
CA ILE A 91 0.78 -41.61 -11.26
C ILE A 91 0.24 -42.08 -12.62
N ALA A 92 0.35 -41.25 -13.66
CA ALA A 92 -0.12 -41.60 -15.00
C ALA A 92 0.64 -42.80 -15.60
N LYS A 93 1.97 -42.86 -15.44
CA LYS A 93 2.80 -43.97 -15.93
C LYS A 93 2.42 -45.32 -15.31
N ARG A 94 2.02 -45.33 -14.04
CA ARG A 94 1.59 -46.55 -13.34
C ARG A 94 0.10 -46.87 -13.49
N GLY A 95 -0.62 -46.14 -14.34
CA GLY A 95 -2.06 -46.33 -14.56
C GLY A 95 -2.94 -45.93 -13.38
N GLY A 96 -2.50 -44.95 -12.58
CA GLY A 96 -3.20 -44.51 -11.38
C GLY A 96 -4.60 -43.93 -11.64
N SER A 97 -5.45 -44.04 -10.63
CA SER A 97 -6.84 -43.61 -10.65
C SER A 97 -7.00 -42.09 -10.64
N ARG A 98 -8.23 -41.63 -10.94
CA ARG A 98 -8.59 -40.21 -10.87
C ARG A 98 -8.41 -39.64 -9.46
N ASP A 99 -8.73 -40.41 -8.43
CA ASP A 99 -8.64 -39.97 -7.04
C ASP A 99 -7.17 -39.83 -6.60
N GLU A 100 -6.28 -40.68 -7.11
CA GLU A 100 -4.83 -40.52 -6.89
C GLU A 100 -4.27 -39.27 -7.57
N LEU A 101 -4.75 -38.90 -8.75
CA LEU A 101 -4.36 -37.66 -9.42
C LEU A 101 -4.83 -36.41 -8.66
N ILE A 102 -6.04 -36.46 -8.08
CA ILE A 102 -6.59 -35.39 -7.24
C ILE A 102 -5.84 -35.31 -5.91
N GLY A 103 -5.52 -36.45 -5.31
CA GLY A 103 -4.75 -36.56 -4.07
C GLY A 103 -3.24 -36.36 -4.23
N ALA A 104 -2.73 -36.14 -5.45
CA ALA A 104 -1.30 -35.98 -5.71
C ALA A 104 -0.67 -34.85 -4.89
N GLN A 105 -1.42 -33.78 -4.60
CA GLN A 105 -0.98 -32.71 -3.72
C GLN A 105 -0.86 -33.16 -2.26
N GLN A 106 -1.82 -33.95 -1.76
CA GLN A 106 -1.76 -34.54 -0.41
C GLN A 106 -0.60 -35.53 -0.28
N ALA A 107 -0.24 -36.22 -1.38
CA ALA A 107 0.89 -37.13 -1.44
C ALA A 107 2.27 -36.43 -1.34
N LEU A 108 2.33 -35.10 -1.47
CA LEU A 108 3.56 -34.33 -1.24
C LEU A 108 3.86 -34.11 0.26
N GLY A 109 2.96 -34.51 1.15
CA GLY A 109 3.11 -34.41 2.61
C GLY A 109 3.39 -32.99 3.09
N ASP A 110 4.07 -32.87 4.24
CA ASP A 110 4.38 -31.58 4.88
C ASP A 110 5.18 -30.63 3.97
N ALA A 111 6.04 -31.17 3.11
CA ALA A 111 6.81 -30.38 2.16
C ALA A 111 5.94 -29.77 1.06
N GLY A 112 4.85 -30.45 0.66
CA GLY A 112 3.83 -29.90 -0.22
C GLY A 112 3.00 -28.83 0.47
N GLN A 113 2.51 -29.12 1.67
CA GLN A 113 1.70 -28.18 2.44
C GLN A 113 2.45 -26.87 2.72
N ARG A 114 3.72 -26.95 3.14
CA ARG A 114 4.56 -25.77 3.38
C ARG A 114 4.76 -24.91 2.12
N ARG A 115 4.69 -25.50 0.92
CA ARG A 115 4.78 -24.73 -0.34
C ARG A 115 3.47 -23.98 -0.62
N GLU A 116 2.32 -24.58 -0.36
CA GLU A 116 1.03 -23.88 -0.48
C GLU A 116 0.93 -22.75 0.53
N ASP A 117 1.28 -22.99 1.80
CA ASP A 117 1.24 -21.97 2.84
C ASP A 117 2.15 -20.78 2.49
N ARG A 118 3.30 -21.03 1.84
CA ARG A 118 4.19 -19.99 1.33
C ARG A 118 3.55 -19.21 0.18
N LEU A 119 2.89 -19.88 -0.76
CA LEU A 119 2.21 -19.21 -1.86
C LEU A 119 1.12 -18.29 -1.34
N ASP A 120 0.32 -18.75 -0.39
CA ASP A 120 -0.73 -17.95 0.23
C ASP A 120 -0.13 -16.77 1.00
N ALA A 121 0.94 -16.99 1.77
CA ALA A 121 1.64 -15.91 2.48
C ALA A 121 2.22 -14.85 1.53
N TRP A 122 2.81 -15.25 0.41
CA TRP A 122 3.35 -14.30 -0.56
C TRP A 122 2.26 -13.55 -1.31
N LEU A 123 1.16 -14.22 -1.66
CA LEU A 123 -0.01 -13.59 -2.24
C LEU A 123 -0.58 -12.51 -1.30
N GLU A 124 -0.79 -12.86 -0.03
CA GLU A 124 -1.28 -11.93 1.00
C GLU A 124 -0.32 -10.75 1.18
N GLN A 125 0.98 -11.04 1.31
CA GLN A 125 2.00 -10.00 1.45
C GLN A 125 1.98 -9.01 0.28
N THR A 126 1.83 -9.49 -0.97
CA THR A 126 1.69 -8.61 -2.14
C THR A 126 0.48 -7.70 -2.02
N ILE A 127 -0.72 -8.26 -1.79
CA ILE A 127 -1.98 -7.50 -1.74
C ILE A 127 -1.97 -6.49 -0.59
N VAL A 128 -1.56 -6.91 0.60
CA VAL A 128 -1.48 -6.05 1.78
C VAL A 128 -0.47 -4.94 1.58
N SER A 129 0.71 -5.23 1.02
CA SER A 129 1.75 -4.22 0.81
C SER A 129 1.34 -3.19 -0.24
N LEU A 130 0.68 -3.60 -1.33
CA LEU A 130 0.13 -2.63 -2.30
C LEU A 130 -0.96 -1.75 -1.66
N GLY A 131 -1.83 -2.31 -0.81
CA GLY A 131 -2.80 -1.55 -0.04
C GLY A 131 -2.15 -0.56 0.95
N GLN A 132 -1.08 -0.97 1.64
CA GLN A 132 -0.31 -0.09 2.52
C GLN A 132 0.35 1.07 1.76
N ALA A 133 0.82 0.84 0.52
CA ALA A 133 1.36 1.90 -0.31
C ALA A 133 0.31 2.98 -0.62
N LEU A 134 -0.94 2.56 -0.91
CA LEU A 134 -2.07 3.48 -1.11
C LEU A 134 -2.41 4.29 0.16
N ASP A 135 -2.51 3.63 1.30
CA ASP A 135 -2.84 4.31 2.56
C ASP A 135 -1.75 5.33 2.94
N ARG A 136 -0.48 4.97 2.72
CA ARG A 136 0.65 5.86 2.99
C ARG A 136 0.72 7.03 2.03
N VAL A 137 0.50 6.81 0.72
CA VAL A 137 0.46 7.93 -0.23
C VAL A 137 -0.74 8.84 0.04
N ALA A 138 -1.85 8.30 0.55
CA ALA A 138 -3.00 9.11 0.94
C ALA A 138 -2.65 10.11 2.06
N ALA A 139 -1.93 9.64 3.08
CA ALA A 139 -1.41 10.50 4.13
C ALA A 139 -0.45 11.58 3.59
N VAL A 140 0.47 11.20 2.70
CA VAL A 140 1.38 12.15 2.01
C VAL A 140 0.58 13.23 1.27
N ILE A 141 -0.39 12.83 0.45
CA ILE A 141 -1.24 13.75 -0.32
C ILE A 141 -2.02 14.68 0.62
N VAL A 142 -2.62 14.15 1.69
CA VAL A 142 -3.37 14.96 2.66
C VAL A 142 -2.51 16.06 3.27
N ILE A 143 -1.29 15.73 3.71
CA ILE A 143 -0.39 16.69 4.34
C ILE A 143 0.08 17.72 3.30
N VAL A 144 0.57 17.26 2.15
CA VAL A 144 1.11 18.14 1.10
C VAL A 144 0.04 19.03 0.48
N ALA A 145 -1.18 18.53 0.32
CA ALA A 145 -2.30 19.32 -0.17
C ALA A 145 -2.97 20.15 0.94
N GLY A 146 -2.51 20.10 2.18
CA GLY A 146 -3.07 20.87 3.29
C GLY A 146 -4.55 20.56 3.54
N ILE A 147 -4.96 19.29 3.37
CA ILE A 147 -6.34 18.86 3.57
C ILE A 147 -6.59 18.75 5.08
N LYS A 148 -7.61 19.44 5.57
CA LYS A 148 -7.97 19.40 6.98
C LYS A 148 -8.79 18.16 7.30
N CYS A 149 -8.11 17.09 7.71
CA CYS A 149 -8.66 15.85 8.26
C CYS A 149 -7.69 15.20 9.26
N ASP A 150 -8.13 14.18 9.99
CA ASP A 150 -7.25 13.40 10.88
C ASP A 150 -6.25 12.60 10.05
N VAL A 151 -5.01 13.08 9.98
CA VAL A 151 -3.96 12.53 9.10
C VAL A 151 -3.60 11.09 9.49
N ILE A 152 -3.57 10.79 10.80
CA ILE A 152 -3.15 9.48 11.32
C ILE A 152 -4.17 8.40 10.96
N ARG A 153 -5.47 8.77 10.95
CA ARG A 153 -6.57 7.85 10.61
C ARG A 153 -6.95 7.86 9.13
N THR A 154 -6.31 8.71 8.33
CA THR A 154 -6.62 8.78 6.91
C THR A 154 -6.06 7.57 6.18
N ASP A 155 -6.90 6.92 5.39
CA ASP A 155 -6.52 5.88 4.44
C ASP A 155 -6.90 6.32 3.00
N TRP A 156 -6.62 5.45 2.03
CA TRP A 156 -6.95 5.72 0.64
C TRP A 156 -8.45 5.95 0.39
N GLY A 157 -9.32 5.22 1.09
CA GLY A 157 -10.76 5.33 0.96
C GLY A 157 -11.29 6.68 1.44
N GLU A 158 -10.76 7.20 2.53
CA GLU A 158 -11.07 8.55 3.01
C GLU A 158 -10.59 9.64 2.04
N LEU A 159 -9.38 9.51 1.49
CA LEU A 159 -8.89 10.44 0.46
C LEU A 159 -9.78 10.43 -0.79
N GLN A 160 -10.19 9.26 -1.28
CA GLN A 160 -11.11 9.16 -2.42
C GLN A 160 -12.45 9.85 -2.14
N LYS A 161 -13.02 9.68 -0.94
CA LYS A 161 -14.26 10.37 -0.53
C LYS A 161 -14.06 11.89 -0.53
N VAL A 162 -12.91 12.38 -0.08
CA VAL A 162 -12.56 13.80 -0.12
C VAL A 162 -12.47 14.27 -1.57
N ALA A 163 -11.75 13.56 -2.44
CA ALA A 163 -11.58 13.89 -3.85
C ALA A 163 -12.94 13.99 -4.58
N VAL A 164 -13.82 12.99 -4.42
CA VAL A 164 -15.17 12.99 -5.03
C VAL A 164 -15.98 14.22 -4.59
N LYS A 165 -15.91 14.58 -3.30
CA LYS A 165 -16.64 15.74 -2.78
C LYS A 165 -16.00 17.07 -3.18
N ALA A 166 -14.68 17.11 -3.34
CA ALA A 166 -13.94 18.30 -3.74
C ALA A 166 -14.34 18.76 -5.14
N LEU A 167 -14.45 17.83 -6.09
CA LEU A 167 -14.80 18.14 -7.49
C LEU A 167 -16.26 18.58 -7.70
N LYS A 168 -17.13 18.35 -6.71
CA LYS A 168 -18.51 18.86 -6.76
C LYS A 168 -18.62 20.36 -6.44
N ASN A 169 -17.52 21.04 -6.06
CA ASN A 169 -17.43 22.50 -5.84
C ASN A 169 -18.63 23.09 -5.05
N GLY A 170 -19.09 22.42 -3.99
CA GLY A 170 -20.19 22.90 -3.16
C GLY A 170 -21.60 22.76 -3.77
N ARG A 171 -21.75 22.17 -4.97
CA ARG A 171 -23.06 21.80 -5.52
C ARG A 171 -23.55 20.51 -4.84
N GLY A 172 -24.32 20.64 -3.75
CA GLY A 172 -24.90 19.53 -2.99
C GLY A 172 -24.25 19.29 -1.61
N GLN A 173 -24.26 18.04 -1.11
CA GLN A 173 -23.51 17.63 0.10
C GLN A 173 -21.99 17.65 -0.15
N GLY A 174 -21.43 18.85 -0.31
CA GLY A 174 -20.00 19.08 -0.50
C GLY A 174 -19.18 18.86 0.78
N LEU A 175 -17.87 19.07 0.69
CA LEU A 175 -17.01 19.12 1.88
C LEU A 175 -17.44 20.26 2.80
N ARG A 176 -17.21 20.08 4.12
CA ARG A 176 -17.37 21.16 5.09
C ARG A 176 -16.43 22.31 4.71
N GLN A 177 -16.88 23.54 4.96
CA GLN A 177 -16.05 24.73 4.75
C GLN A 177 -14.74 24.61 5.56
N GLY A 178 -13.62 25.03 4.97
CA GLY A 178 -12.30 24.96 5.59
C GLY A 178 -11.59 23.59 5.52
N VAL A 179 -12.19 22.57 4.88
CA VAL A 179 -11.47 21.29 4.62
C VAL A 179 -10.36 21.47 3.57
N LEU A 180 -10.61 22.35 2.61
CA LEU A 180 -9.74 22.71 1.49
C LEU A 180 -9.72 24.25 1.39
N ALA A 181 -8.84 24.77 0.54
CA ALA A 181 -8.84 26.20 0.21
C ALA A 181 -10.17 26.63 -0.42
N ASP A 182 -10.47 27.94 -0.29
CA ASP A 182 -11.72 28.52 -0.75
C ASP A 182 -11.87 28.41 -2.27
N VAL A 183 -13.12 28.20 -2.71
CA VAL A 183 -13.45 28.08 -4.14
C VAL A 183 -13.09 29.38 -4.87
N GLY A 184 -12.41 29.24 -6.01
CA GLY A 184 -11.95 30.38 -6.83
C GLY A 184 -10.54 30.88 -6.47
N THR A 185 -9.87 30.27 -5.49
CA THR A 185 -8.45 30.55 -5.20
C THR A 185 -7.52 29.65 -6.01
N SER A 186 -6.31 30.14 -6.30
CA SER A 186 -5.25 29.34 -6.94
C SER A 186 -4.89 28.10 -6.12
N GLY A 187 -4.90 28.19 -4.79
CA GLY A 187 -4.71 27.05 -3.89
C GLY A 187 -5.73 25.95 -4.11
N ARG A 188 -7.01 26.33 -4.28
CA ARG A 188 -8.07 25.37 -4.54
C ARG A 188 -7.96 24.72 -5.92
N GLU A 189 -7.55 25.48 -6.95
CA GLU A 189 -7.30 24.92 -8.28
C GLU A 189 -6.21 23.84 -8.23
N ARG A 190 -5.12 24.10 -7.51
CA ARG A 190 -4.02 23.14 -7.34
C ARG A 190 -4.43 21.90 -6.53
N GLN A 191 -5.22 22.07 -5.47
CA GLN A 191 -5.81 20.93 -4.73
C GLN A 191 -6.73 20.10 -5.63
N ASN A 192 -7.60 20.74 -6.41
CA ASN A 192 -8.52 20.04 -7.31
C ASN A 192 -7.78 19.29 -8.43
N ALA A 193 -6.66 19.83 -8.95
CA ALA A 193 -5.84 19.15 -9.94
C ALA A 193 -5.28 17.82 -9.39
N LEU A 194 -4.63 17.85 -8.22
CA LEU A 194 -4.11 16.65 -7.56
C LEU A 194 -5.23 15.66 -7.20
N LEU A 195 -6.35 16.13 -6.67
CA LEU A 195 -7.49 15.29 -6.29
C LEU A 195 -8.24 14.72 -7.51
N SER A 196 -8.13 15.33 -8.69
CA SER A 196 -8.65 14.78 -9.93
C SER A 196 -7.91 13.50 -10.32
N ASP A 197 -6.59 13.48 -10.16
CA ASP A 197 -5.78 12.31 -10.50
C ASP A 197 -6.00 11.15 -9.53
N VAL A 198 -6.30 11.41 -8.26
CA VAL A 198 -6.76 10.39 -7.28
C VAL A 198 -7.96 9.58 -7.78
N LEU A 199 -8.81 10.16 -8.63
CA LEU A 199 -10.03 9.54 -9.16
C LEU A 199 -9.86 8.89 -10.53
N LYS A 200 -8.63 8.79 -11.05
CA LYS A 200 -8.34 8.20 -12.36
C LYS A 200 -7.43 6.98 -12.29
N PRO A 201 -7.69 6.00 -11.40
CA PRO A 201 -6.87 4.79 -11.38
C PRO A 201 -6.94 4.02 -12.71
N GLU A 202 -8.05 4.12 -13.45
CA GLU A 202 -8.27 3.43 -14.72
C GLU A 202 -7.36 3.91 -15.87
N ASP A 203 -6.74 5.09 -15.74
CA ASP A 203 -5.72 5.55 -16.70
C ASP A 203 -4.41 4.73 -16.59
N HIS A 204 -4.29 3.90 -15.54
CA HIS A 204 -3.09 3.17 -15.18
C HIS A 204 -3.26 1.65 -15.19
N GLY A 205 -4.47 1.14 -15.45
CA GLY A 205 -4.76 -0.29 -15.41
C GLY A 205 -6.07 -0.65 -16.10
N PRO A 206 -6.40 -1.95 -16.17
CA PRO A 206 -7.69 -2.39 -16.69
C PRO A 206 -8.83 -2.02 -15.75
N GLU A 207 -10.04 -1.91 -16.29
CA GLU A 207 -11.25 -1.55 -15.52
C GLU A 207 -11.34 -2.27 -14.16
N ASP A 208 -11.65 -1.51 -13.12
CA ASP A 208 -11.86 -1.96 -11.74
C ASP A 208 -10.62 -2.56 -11.06
N TRP A 209 -9.41 -2.47 -11.64
CA TRP A 209 -8.21 -3.10 -11.04
C TRP A 209 -7.95 -2.64 -9.60
N LEU A 210 -8.13 -1.34 -9.32
CA LEU A 210 -7.92 -0.78 -7.99
C LEU A 210 -9.04 -1.17 -7.03
N SER A 211 -10.30 -1.13 -7.50
CA SER A 211 -11.46 -1.59 -6.76
C SER A 211 -11.33 -3.06 -6.36
N TRP A 212 -10.89 -3.90 -7.29
CA TRP A 212 -10.60 -5.32 -7.07
C TRP A 212 -9.49 -5.51 -6.03
N LEU A 213 -8.37 -4.77 -6.14
CA LEU A 213 -7.26 -4.84 -5.18
C LEU A 213 -7.73 -4.50 -3.76
N ILE A 214 -8.49 -3.42 -3.59
CA ILE A 214 -9.02 -2.97 -2.30
C ILE A 214 -9.98 -4.03 -1.73
N ALA A 215 -10.88 -4.56 -2.55
CA ALA A 215 -11.80 -5.61 -2.14
C ALA A 215 -11.06 -6.88 -1.71
N GLN A 216 -10.01 -7.27 -2.44
CA GLN A 216 -9.19 -8.44 -2.12
C GLN A 216 -8.41 -8.25 -0.82
N ARG A 217 -7.80 -7.08 -0.60
CA ARG A 217 -7.15 -6.73 0.68
C ARG A 217 -8.14 -6.84 1.85
N ASN A 218 -9.31 -6.23 1.72
CA ASN A 218 -10.32 -6.24 2.78
C ASN A 218 -10.78 -7.65 3.10
N THR A 219 -10.90 -8.51 2.09
CA THR A 219 -11.25 -9.92 2.29
C THR A 219 -10.15 -10.69 3.01
N MET A 220 -8.88 -10.51 2.65
CA MET A 220 -7.76 -11.18 3.31
C MET A 220 -7.62 -10.78 4.79
N VAL A 221 -7.87 -9.50 5.11
CA VAL A 221 -7.66 -8.97 6.48
C VAL A 221 -8.88 -9.19 7.39
N HIS A 222 -10.10 -9.08 6.86
CA HIS A 222 -11.31 -8.98 7.68
C HIS A 222 -12.31 -10.12 7.49
N ARG A 223 -12.11 -11.02 6.54
CA ARG A 223 -13.11 -12.05 6.20
C ARG A 223 -12.55 -13.46 6.35
N ALA A 224 -13.47 -14.40 6.53
CA ALA A 224 -13.12 -15.82 6.62
C ALA A 224 -12.44 -16.30 5.32
N PRO A 225 -11.45 -17.20 5.42
CA PRO A 225 -10.83 -17.82 4.26
C PRO A 225 -11.87 -18.45 3.33
N ARG A 226 -11.64 -18.33 2.03
CA ARG A 226 -12.53 -18.87 1.01
C ARG A 226 -12.18 -20.31 0.68
N MET A 227 -13.11 -20.97 -0.01
CA MET A 227 -12.82 -22.22 -0.68
C MET A 227 -11.68 -21.99 -1.69
N SER A 228 -10.55 -22.63 -1.46
CA SER A 228 -9.45 -22.69 -2.42
C SER A 228 -9.72 -23.83 -3.42
N LEU A 229 -9.57 -23.55 -4.71
CA LEU A 229 -9.67 -24.54 -5.76
C LEU A 229 -8.34 -24.59 -6.49
N ILE A 230 -7.87 -25.78 -6.80
CA ILE A 230 -6.70 -25.98 -7.66
C ILE A 230 -7.20 -26.38 -9.03
N GLN A 231 -6.77 -25.62 -10.04
CA GLN A 231 -7.13 -25.89 -11.42
C GLN A 231 -5.90 -26.32 -12.21
N MET A 232 -6.05 -27.39 -12.99
CA MET A 232 -5.03 -27.81 -13.93
C MET A 232 -5.03 -26.86 -15.13
N VAL A 233 -3.84 -26.43 -15.55
CA VAL A 233 -3.65 -25.62 -16.75
C VAL A 233 -3.16 -26.52 -17.89
N GLY A 234 -3.57 -26.21 -19.12
CA GLY A 234 -3.24 -26.98 -20.32
C GLY A 234 -4.40 -27.88 -20.76
N THR A 235 -4.09 -29.01 -21.39
CA THR A 235 -5.12 -29.98 -21.80
C THR A 235 -5.20 -31.11 -20.78
N ARG A 236 -6.37 -31.75 -20.68
CA ARG A 236 -6.53 -32.93 -19.81
C ARG A 236 -5.52 -34.04 -20.13
N ALA A 237 -5.14 -34.20 -21.40
CA ALA A 237 -4.16 -35.19 -21.84
C ALA A 237 -2.70 -34.77 -21.61
N ARG A 238 -2.45 -33.46 -21.49
CA ARG A 238 -1.11 -32.87 -21.29
C ARG A 238 -1.23 -31.64 -20.38
N PRO A 239 -1.33 -31.85 -19.04
CA PRO A 239 -1.31 -30.74 -18.10
C PRO A 239 0.08 -30.09 -18.13
N THR A 240 0.10 -28.77 -18.10
CA THR A 240 1.31 -27.95 -18.12
C THR A 240 1.60 -27.31 -16.77
N GLY A 241 0.69 -27.43 -15.79
CA GLY A 241 0.86 -26.92 -14.43
C GLY A 241 -0.47 -26.86 -13.67
N VAL A 242 -0.43 -26.21 -12.51
CA VAL A 242 -1.63 -25.87 -11.71
C VAL A 242 -1.66 -24.39 -11.42
N ILE A 243 -2.86 -23.87 -11.14
CA ILE A 243 -3.05 -22.56 -10.55
C ILE A 243 -4.06 -22.65 -9.40
N ASN A 244 -3.89 -21.75 -8.43
CA ASN A 244 -4.91 -21.43 -7.43
C ASN A 244 -5.51 -20.11 -7.94
N PRO A 245 -6.58 -20.14 -8.76
CA PRO A 245 -7.01 -18.97 -9.48
C PRO A 245 -7.59 -17.93 -8.52
N LEU A 246 -7.32 -16.67 -8.79
CA LEU A 246 -7.81 -15.55 -7.99
C LEU A 246 -9.30 -15.31 -8.27
N PRO A 247 -10.08 -14.88 -7.28
CA PRO A 247 -11.52 -14.66 -7.45
C PRO A 247 -11.81 -13.47 -8.37
N SER A 248 -12.85 -13.56 -9.19
CA SER A 248 -13.33 -12.42 -10.00
C SER A 248 -14.01 -11.36 -9.13
N GLN A 249 -14.72 -11.79 -8.07
CA GLN A 249 -15.42 -10.93 -7.11
C GLN A 249 -14.86 -11.14 -5.70
N PRO A 250 -13.82 -10.38 -5.28
CA PRO A 250 -13.14 -10.54 -4.00
C PRO A 250 -13.98 -10.33 -2.74
N ASP A 251 -15.12 -9.68 -2.81
CA ASP A 251 -15.98 -9.33 -1.67
C ASP A 251 -17.23 -10.23 -1.54
N TRP A 252 -17.51 -11.10 -2.51
CA TRP A 252 -18.64 -12.02 -2.46
C TRP A 252 -18.40 -13.20 -1.51
N VAL A 253 -19.44 -13.73 -0.86
CA VAL A 253 -19.32 -15.01 -0.16
C VAL A 253 -19.27 -16.16 -1.18
N GLY A 254 -18.60 -17.27 -0.86
CA GLY A 254 -18.38 -18.37 -1.81
C GLY A 254 -19.66 -18.95 -2.42
N THR A 255 -20.73 -19.05 -1.62
CA THR A 255 -22.05 -19.49 -2.09
C THR A 255 -22.65 -18.55 -3.13
N ARG A 256 -22.49 -17.22 -2.96
CA ARG A 256 -22.96 -16.24 -3.93
C ARG A 256 -22.21 -16.35 -5.25
N ALA A 257 -20.89 -16.50 -5.20
CA ALA A 257 -20.06 -16.69 -6.38
C ALA A 257 -20.46 -17.97 -7.16
N MET A 258 -20.75 -19.08 -6.46
CA MET A 258 -21.23 -20.30 -7.11
C MET A 258 -22.61 -20.15 -7.75
N ILE A 259 -23.56 -19.49 -7.07
CA ILE A 259 -24.91 -19.23 -7.63
C ILE A 259 -24.80 -18.42 -8.91
N ASP A 260 -23.98 -17.38 -8.91
CA ASP A 260 -23.81 -16.50 -10.06
C ASP A 260 -23.12 -17.21 -11.23
N ALA A 261 -22.08 -17.99 -10.94
CA ALA A 261 -21.41 -18.80 -11.94
C ALA A 261 -22.31 -19.88 -12.57
N GLY A 262 -23.22 -20.46 -11.78
CA GLY A 262 -24.27 -21.35 -12.27
C GLY A 262 -25.21 -20.66 -13.24
N LYS A 263 -25.59 -19.40 -12.99
CA LYS A 263 -26.39 -18.59 -13.92
C LYS A 263 -25.64 -18.22 -15.19
N ALA A 264 -24.34 -17.93 -15.09
CA ALA A 264 -23.47 -17.67 -16.23
C ALA A 264 -23.15 -18.93 -17.05
N GLY A 265 -23.54 -20.12 -16.57
CA GLY A 265 -23.33 -21.40 -17.27
C GLY A 265 -21.89 -21.92 -17.22
N THR A 266 -20.99 -21.30 -16.44
CA THR A 266 -19.61 -21.77 -16.29
C THR A 266 -19.02 -21.45 -14.92
N MET A 267 -18.42 -22.46 -14.28
CA MET A 267 -17.71 -22.28 -13.01
C MET A 267 -16.46 -21.41 -13.12
N SER A 268 -15.88 -21.27 -14.31
CA SER A 268 -14.70 -20.42 -14.52
C SER A 268 -14.99 -18.94 -14.29
N SER A 269 -16.26 -18.49 -14.37
CA SER A 269 -16.66 -17.10 -14.13
C SER A 269 -16.47 -16.65 -12.68
N MET A 270 -16.33 -17.58 -11.72
CA MET A 270 -15.97 -17.26 -10.33
C MET A 270 -14.55 -16.68 -10.19
N PHE A 271 -13.72 -16.85 -11.20
CA PHE A 271 -12.29 -16.59 -11.12
C PHE A 271 -11.82 -15.68 -12.23
N LEU A 272 -10.70 -15.00 -11.98
CA LEU A 272 -9.96 -14.31 -13.03
C LEU A 272 -9.39 -15.36 -14.00
N VAL A 273 -9.62 -15.16 -15.29
CA VAL A 273 -9.10 -16.02 -16.36
C VAL A 273 -7.64 -15.63 -16.67
N SER A 274 -6.79 -15.67 -15.66
CA SER A 274 -5.37 -15.32 -15.72
C SER A 274 -4.61 -16.05 -14.62
N THR A 275 -3.33 -16.30 -14.83
CA THR A 275 -2.52 -16.88 -13.75
C THR A 275 -2.38 -15.86 -12.61
N PRO A 276 -2.32 -16.29 -11.34
CA PRO A 276 -2.10 -15.38 -10.23
C PRO A 276 -0.85 -14.53 -10.41
N GLN A 277 0.24 -15.12 -10.93
CA GLN A 277 1.48 -14.38 -11.22
C GLN A 277 1.23 -13.19 -12.16
N THR A 278 0.51 -13.41 -13.26
CA THR A 278 0.17 -12.36 -14.24
C THR A 278 -0.64 -11.25 -13.58
N VAL A 279 -1.62 -11.60 -12.74
CA VAL A 279 -2.44 -10.62 -12.03
C VAL A 279 -1.58 -9.80 -11.07
N LEU A 280 -0.73 -10.42 -10.27
CA LEU A 280 0.11 -9.72 -9.30
C LEU A 280 1.14 -8.79 -9.98
N GLU A 281 1.77 -9.25 -11.07
CA GLU A 281 2.67 -8.42 -11.87
C GLU A 281 1.94 -7.23 -12.51
N GLY A 282 0.72 -7.45 -13.01
CA GLY A 282 -0.16 -6.41 -13.55
C GLY A 282 -0.55 -5.38 -12.49
N LEU A 283 -0.99 -5.83 -11.32
CA LEU A 283 -1.33 -4.97 -10.18
C LEU A 283 -0.15 -4.11 -9.74
N ARG A 284 1.06 -4.68 -9.64
CA ARG A 284 2.28 -3.91 -9.37
C ARG A 284 2.53 -2.88 -10.47
N GLY A 285 2.40 -3.26 -11.74
CA GLY A 285 2.59 -2.35 -12.87
C GLY A 285 1.66 -1.14 -12.81
N SER A 286 0.36 -1.39 -12.65
CA SER A 286 -0.67 -0.35 -12.52
C SER A 286 -0.47 0.51 -11.27
N MET A 287 -0.12 -0.11 -10.14
CA MET A 287 0.22 0.64 -8.93
C MET A 287 1.42 1.55 -9.13
N CYS A 288 2.48 1.05 -9.78
CA CYS A 288 3.69 1.83 -9.99
C CYS A 288 3.45 3.06 -10.86
N THR A 289 2.70 2.93 -11.96
CA THR A 289 2.40 4.07 -12.83
C THR A 289 1.46 5.06 -12.16
N PHE A 290 0.47 4.57 -11.41
CA PHE A 290 -0.46 5.43 -10.67
C PHE A 290 0.22 6.21 -9.55
N LEU A 291 0.98 5.54 -8.68
CA LEU A 291 1.71 6.20 -7.60
C LEU A 291 2.76 7.18 -8.11
N ASP A 292 3.47 6.85 -9.20
CA ASP A 292 4.45 7.74 -9.80
C ASP A 292 3.82 9.05 -10.27
N GLN A 293 2.65 8.99 -10.91
CA GLN A 293 1.90 10.20 -11.31
C GLN A 293 1.47 11.02 -10.09
N LEU A 294 0.87 10.39 -9.09
CA LEU A 294 0.43 11.08 -7.87
C LEU A 294 1.59 11.75 -7.13
N LEU A 295 2.74 11.09 -7.03
CA LEU A 295 3.93 11.61 -6.37
C LEU A 295 4.53 12.80 -7.12
N LYS A 296 4.51 12.79 -8.46
CA LYS A 296 4.95 13.93 -9.29
C LYS A 296 4.06 15.15 -9.08
N GLU A 297 2.74 14.97 -9.10
CA GLU A 297 1.81 16.07 -8.83
C GLU A 297 1.92 16.58 -7.40
N THR A 298 2.11 15.67 -6.44
CA THR A 298 2.37 16.00 -5.04
C THR A 298 3.65 16.83 -4.88
N LEU A 299 4.75 16.44 -5.54
CA LEU A 299 5.99 17.20 -5.57
C LEU A 299 5.79 18.58 -6.20
N GLY A 300 5.06 18.66 -7.31
CA GLY A 300 4.72 19.93 -7.95
C GLY A 300 3.91 20.85 -7.04
N LEU A 301 2.99 20.30 -6.25
CA LEU A 301 2.22 21.06 -5.26
C LEU A 301 3.08 21.52 -4.08
N TRP A 302 3.95 20.66 -3.57
CA TRP A 302 4.92 21.02 -2.53
C TRP A 302 5.78 22.20 -2.96
N GLY A 303 6.37 22.14 -4.16
CA GLY A 303 7.18 23.23 -4.71
C GLY A 303 6.39 24.55 -4.85
N ALA A 304 5.12 24.47 -5.29
CA ALA A 304 4.26 25.65 -5.39
C ALA A 304 3.98 26.28 -4.01
N ARG A 305 3.68 25.46 -2.99
CA ARG A 305 3.47 25.93 -1.62
C ARG A 305 4.75 26.49 -0.99
N ARG A 306 5.91 25.89 -1.25
CA ARG A 306 7.20 26.43 -0.82
C ARG A 306 7.44 27.83 -1.41
N SER A 307 7.08 28.05 -2.67
CA SER A 307 7.27 29.35 -3.34
C SER A 307 6.28 30.42 -2.89
N ASP A 308 5.07 30.04 -2.48
CA ASP A 308 4.06 30.91 -1.89
C ASP A 308 3.36 30.18 -0.73
N PRO A 309 3.86 30.31 0.51
CA PRO A 309 3.29 29.62 1.67
C PRO A 309 1.80 29.91 1.94
N ARG A 310 1.29 31.04 1.43
CA ARG A 310 -0.12 31.43 1.58
C ARG A 310 -1.04 30.74 0.57
N LEU A 311 -0.50 30.08 -0.45
CA LEU A 311 -1.25 29.36 -1.48
C LEU A 311 -2.21 28.35 -0.84
N ILE A 312 -1.69 27.56 0.11
CA ILE A 312 -2.45 26.60 0.92
C ILE A 312 -1.85 26.62 2.33
N VAL A 313 -2.59 27.19 3.27
CA VAL A 313 -2.22 27.24 4.69
C VAL A 313 -2.31 25.83 5.28
N GLN A 314 -1.26 25.42 6.00
CA GLN A 314 -1.24 24.12 6.67
C GLN A 314 -2.27 24.13 7.83
N PRO A 315 -3.24 23.19 7.87
CA PRO A 315 -4.12 23.07 9.02
C PRO A 315 -3.33 22.52 10.22
N GLY A 316 -3.38 23.23 11.36
CA GLY A 316 -2.72 22.76 12.60
C GLY A 316 -3.56 21.77 13.41
N ASP A 317 -4.89 21.82 13.26
CA ASP A 317 -5.83 20.98 13.99
C ASP A 317 -6.13 19.63 13.32
N SER A 318 -5.61 19.42 12.10
CA SER A 318 -5.58 18.13 11.40
C SER A 318 -4.64 17.11 12.07
N TRP A 319 -3.65 17.63 12.81
CA TRP A 319 -2.75 16.83 13.62
C TRP A 319 -3.26 16.80 15.06
N GLN A 320 -3.57 15.60 15.55
CA GLN A 320 -3.91 15.36 16.94
C GLN A 320 -2.72 14.62 17.55
N PRO A 321 -1.76 15.34 18.15
CA PRO A 321 -0.58 14.72 18.74
C PRO A 321 -1.05 13.74 19.81
N VAL A 322 -0.82 12.46 19.54
CA VAL A 322 -1.14 11.33 20.41
C VAL A 322 -2.66 11.06 20.52
N PRO A 323 -3.14 9.88 20.08
CA PRO A 323 -4.51 9.49 20.41
C PRO A 323 -4.67 9.46 21.95
N LYS A 324 -5.77 10.01 22.47
CA LYS A 324 -6.12 9.98 23.92
C LYS A 324 -6.13 8.58 24.57
N SER A 325 -5.89 7.52 23.81
CA SER A 325 -5.68 6.17 24.31
C SER A 325 -4.41 6.13 25.17
N GLY A 326 -4.54 5.62 26.40
CA GLY A 326 -3.44 5.57 27.36
C GLY A 326 -2.19 4.86 26.86
N THR A 327 -1.06 5.17 27.47
CA THR A 327 0.23 4.51 27.22
C THR A 327 0.09 3.00 27.38
N LEU A 328 0.45 2.25 26.34
CA LEU A 328 0.52 0.79 26.42
C LEU A 328 1.75 0.38 27.23
N SER A 329 1.60 -0.59 28.15
CA SER A 329 2.69 -1.13 28.96
C SER A 329 2.99 -2.59 28.62
N PHE A 330 2.99 -2.95 27.32
CA PHE A 330 3.27 -4.32 26.87
C PHE A 330 4.78 -4.63 27.01
N PRO A 331 5.20 -5.53 27.93
CA PRO A 331 6.61 -5.75 28.23
C PRO A 331 7.30 -6.73 27.25
N GLY A 332 6.56 -7.29 26.29
CA GLY A 332 7.03 -8.39 25.45
C GLY A 332 6.86 -9.77 26.11
N TYR A 333 7.52 -10.77 25.53
CA TYR A 333 7.55 -12.15 26.03
C TYR A 333 8.98 -12.58 26.30
N GLY A 334 9.18 -13.40 27.35
CA GLY A 334 10.50 -13.92 27.72
C GLY A 334 11.32 -12.94 28.55
N GLU A 335 12.61 -13.27 28.70
CA GLU A 335 13.56 -12.44 29.46
C GLU A 335 13.98 -11.20 28.64
N PRO A 336 14.06 -10.01 29.26
CA PRO A 336 14.54 -8.81 28.58
C PRO A 336 15.96 -8.99 28.05
N ALA A 337 16.18 -8.59 26.80
CA ALA A 337 17.53 -8.53 26.24
C ALA A 337 18.34 -7.41 26.92
N SER A 338 19.56 -7.72 27.37
CA SER A 338 20.48 -6.71 27.92
C SER A 338 21.03 -5.84 26.79
N MET A 339 20.67 -4.56 26.76
CA MET A 339 21.24 -3.60 25.82
C MET A 339 22.59 -3.08 26.32
N VAL A 340 23.64 -3.26 25.53
CA VAL A 340 25.01 -2.79 25.86
C VAL A 340 25.26 -1.36 25.33
N THR A 341 24.53 -0.97 24.29
CA THR A 341 24.76 0.27 23.55
C THR A 341 24.27 1.50 24.32
N LYS A 342 25.14 2.49 24.50
CA LYS A 342 24.81 3.81 25.10
C LYS A 342 24.64 4.92 24.07
N GLU A 343 24.97 4.66 22.81
CA GLU A 343 24.95 5.63 21.71
C GLU A 343 24.18 5.08 20.51
N ILE A 344 23.34 5.89 19.89
CA ILE A 344 22.58 5.49 18.71
C ILE A 344 23.25 6.11 17.47
N ALA A 345 23.90 5.28 16.66
CA ALA A 345 24.41 5.70 15.37
C ALA A 345 23.27 5.71 14.34
N VAL A 346 22.99 6.88 13.76
CA VAL A 346 21.93 7.04 12.75
C VAL A 346 22.49 7.57 11.43
N HIS A 347 21.78 7.29 10.34
CA HIS A 347 22.11 7.88 9.04
C HIS A 347 21.99 9.43 9.10
N PRO A 348 22.83 10.20 8.39
CA PRO A 348 22.81 11.67 8.46
C PRO A 348 21.44 12.32 8.21
N SER A 349 20.64 11.77 7.29
CA SER A 349 19.28 12.26 7.05
C SER A 349 18.35 12.06 8.26
N MET A 350 18.52 10.98 9.01
CA MET A 350 17.80 10.78 10.28
C MET A 350 18.30 11.75 11.34
N GLY A 351 19.61 12.01 11.41
CA GLY A 351 20.16 13.03 12.30
C GLY A 351 19.55 14.43 12.05
N ARG A 352 19.40 14.83 10.78
CA ARG A 352 18.71 16.08 10.39
C ARG A 352 17.25 16.10 10.84
N ARG A 353 16.53 14.99 10.68
CA ARG A 353 15.13 14.84 11.14
C ARG A 353 15.01 15.01 12.65
N LEU A 354 15.89 14.36 13.42
CA LEU A 354 15.90 14.46 14.89
C LEU A 354 16.22 15.88 15.37
N ARG A 355 17.18 16.58 14.72
CA ARG A 355 17.48 17.99 15.02
C ARG A 355 16.32 18.92 14.66
N ALA A 356 15.73 18.76 13.48
CA ALA A 356 14.53 19.51 13.08
C ALA A 356 13.32 19.20 13.97
N ALA A 357 13.26 18.02 14.59
CA ALA A 357 12.26 17.69 15.60
C ALA A 357 12.66 18.12 17.01
N ARG A 358 13.85 18.72 17.21
CA ARG A 358 14.37 19.12 18.52
C ARG A 358 14.41 17.95 19.53
N LEU A 359 14.79 16.77 19.06
CA LEU A 359 14.89 15.53 19.85
C LEU A 359 16.32 15.19 20.27
N MET A 360 17.28 16.08 20.01
CA MET A 360 18.64 15.92 20.54
C MET A 360 18.64 16.16 22.05
N ASP A 361 19.63 15.58 22.75
CA ASP A 361 19.74 15.64 24.22
C ASP A 361 19.70 17.08 24.77
N ASP A 362 20.24 18.05 24.04
CA ASP A 362 20.27 19.47 24.39
C ASP A 362 18.97 20.21 24.08
N GLN A 363 18.02 19.60 23.37
CA GLN A 363 16.78 20.23 22.88
C GLN A 363 15.50 19.56 23.41
N VAL A 364 15.55 18.30 23.83
CA VAL A 364 14.35 17.51 24.18
C VAL A 364 13.50 18.15 25.30
N HIS A 365 14.13 18.88 26.23
CA HIS A 365 13.46 19.62 27.29
C HIS A 365 12.45 20.66 26.77
N LEU A 366 12.58 21.11 25.52
CA LEU A 366 11.65 22.05 24.88
C LEU A 366 10.26 21.43 24.63
N TRP A 367 10.14 20.10 24.68
CA TRP A 367 8.86 19.38 24.54
C TRP A 367 8.05 19.31 25.84
N GLU A 368 8.64 19.66 26.98
CA GLU A 368 7.98 19.63 28.29
C GLU A 368 7.18 20.92 28.59
N ALA A 369 7.36 21.95 27.76
CA ALA A 369 6.72 23.26 27.84
C ALA A 369 5.56 23.38 26.82
#